data_AF-X1PSM9-F1
#
_entry.id   AF-X1PSM9-F1
#
_cell.length_a   1.000
_cell.length_b   1.000
_cell.length_c   1.000
_cell.angle_alpha   90.00
_cell.angle_beta   90.00
_cell.angle_gamma   90.00
#
_symmetry.space_group_name_H-M   'P 1'
#
loop_
_entity.id
_entity.type
_entity.pdbx_description
1 polymer ?
#
loop_
_entity_poly.entity_id
_entity_poly.type
_entity_poly.pdbx_seq_one_letter_code
_entity_poly.pdbx_strand_id
1 'polypeptide(L)'
;GNKVLGRLKDTGVVTIEDPRAPLIVLEALSDLGKATTDNHLGDIAAQIVFILGDIGERAARMKMEAIATKAAGILGSIGNRSIKGNDSLKEVANSAANILGDVIGRSATENGLHDTALQIADILGQTSVEAIGNGANETARHYSYGLRTLLSNAGGAEAAARGIMDPGATGDFPIIEGVIGPRAGMDGVAIEAVYALHSVAYRALAKCQDRHENEAEAEEDYEYGDEDLEKIILAAALSFGAVGVEAANRRLGHATFVMQMFLRD
;
A
#
# COMPACT_ATOMS: atom_id res chain seq x y z
N GLY A 1 -12.42 23.57 15.74
CA GLY A 1 -11.90 22.43 14.96
C GLY A 1 -12.97 21.36 14.78
N ASN A 2 -13.18 20.51 15.79
CA ASN A 2 -13.88 19.23 15.66
C ASN A 2 -15.31 19.30 15.08
N LYS A 3 -16.10 20.34 15.40
CA LYS A 3 -17.45 20.51 14.81
C LYS A 3 -17.41 20.77 13.29
N VAL A 4 -16.39 21.44 12.77
CA VAL A 4 -16.24 21.72 11.33
C VAL A 4 -15.79 20.46 10.61
N LEU A 5 -14.80 19.75 11.17
CA LEU A 5 -14.33 18.47 10.63
C LEU A 5 -15.43 17.41 10.60
N GLY A 6 -16.26 17.33 11.65
CA GLY A 6 -17.44 16.46 11.67
C GLY A 6 -18.42 16.78 10.55
N ARG A 7 -18.73 18.06 10.31
CA ARG A 7 -19.61 18.45 9.20
C ARG A 7 -19.01 18.18 7.82
N LEU A 8 -17.68 18.33 7.67
CA LEU A 8 -17.00 17.98 6.43
C LEU A 8 -17.08 16.47 6.16
N LYS A 9 -16.89 15.64 7.19
CA LYS A 9 -17.10 14.19 7.12
C LYS A 9 -18.53 13.85 6.70
N ASP A 10 -19.51 14.36 7.44
CA ASP A 10 -20.91 14.07 7.19
C ASP A 10 -21.31 14.51 5.77
N THR A 11 -20.83 15.69 5.34
CA THR A 11 -21.06 16.18 3.97
C THR A 11 -20.38 15.26 2.94
N GLY A 12 -19.10 14.92 3.10
CA GLY A 12 -18.39 14.06 2.17
C GLY A 12 -18.98 12.66 2.03
N VAL A 13 -19.47 12.08 3.14
CA VAL A 13 -20.08 10.74 3.16
C VAL A 13 -21.51 10.76 2.64
N VAL A 14 -22.34 11.72 3.06
CA VAL A 14 -23.76 11.80 2.67
C VAL A 14 -23.90 12.24 1.21
N THR A 15 -23.01 13.09 0.72
CA THR A 15 -23.09 13.59 -0.66
C THR A 15 -22.44 12.66 -1.68
N ILE A 16 -21.97 11.47 -1.29
CA ILE A 16 -21.31 10.56 -2.21
C ILE A 16 -22.24 10.07 -3.34
N GLU A 17 -23.56 10.20 -3.16
CA GLU A 17 -24.55 9.96 -4.22
C GLU A 17 -24.55 11.04 -5.33
N ASP A 18 -24.01 12.24 -5.07
CA ASP A 18 -23.70 13.26 -6.08
C ASP A 18 -22.17 13.35 -6.25
N PRO A 19 -21.59 12.84 -7.35
CA PRO A 19 -20.13 12.77 -7.51
C PRO A 19 -19.41 14.13 -7.48
N ARG A 20 -20.09 15.26 -7.63
CA ARG A 20 -19.46 16.60 -7.61
C ARG A 20 -19.14 17.09 -6.22
N ALA A 21 -20.00 16.80 -5.24
CA ALA A 21 -19.87 17.31 -3.88
C ALA A 21 -18.69 16.68 -3.10
N PRO A 22 -18.42 15.36 -3.17
CA PRO A 22 -17.26 14.75 -2.54
C PRO A 22 -15.93 15.27 -3.08
N LEU A 23 -15.84 15.63 -4.38
CA LEU A 23 -14.60 16.15 -4.95
C LEU A 23 -14.18 17.48 -4.31
N ILE A 24 -15.13 18.39 -4.10
CA ILE A 24 -14.88 19.67 -3.42
C ILE A 24 -14.44 19.43 -1.97
N VAL A 25 -15.08 18.48 -1.28
CA VAL A 25 -14.70 18.12 0.09
C VAL A 25 -13.29 17.52 0.12
N LEU A 26 -12.95 16.63 -0.81
CA LEU A 26 -11.62 16.04 -0.93
C LEU A 26 -10.54 17.09 -1.21
N GLU A 27 -10.81 18.07 -2.08
CA GLU A 27 -9.88 19.18 -2.34
C GLU A 27 -9.64 20.01 -1.07
N ALA A 28 -10.70 20.41 -0.37
CA ALA A 28 -10.59 21.14 0.88
C ALA A 28 -9.83 20.35 1.96
N LEU A 29 -10.08 19.04 2.07
CA LEU A 29 -9.34 18.16 2.98
C LEU A 29 -7.88 17.98 2.56
N SER A 30 -7.57 17.99 1.26
CA SER A 30 -6.19 17.92 0.75
C SER A 30 -5.39 19.15 1.19
N ASP A 31 -5.93 20.34 0.98
CA ASP A 31 -5.26 21.59 1.32
C ASP A 31 -5.12 21.73 2.83
N LEU A 32 -6.18 21.41 3.59
CA LEU A 32 -6.14 21.44 5.04
C LEU A 32 -5.16 20.41 5.59
N GLY A 33 -5.14 19.19 5.04
CA GLY A 33 -4.24 18.12 5.44
C GLY A 33 -2.78 18.53 5.28
N LYS A 34 -2.41 19.02 4.08
CA LYS A 34 -1.06 19.55 3.82
C LYS A 34 -0.71 20.68 4.77
N ALA A 35 -1.57 21.68 4.90
CA ALA A 35 -1.32 22.80 5.80
C ALA A 35 -1.15 22.36 7.26
N THR A 36 -1.94 21.40 7.74
CA THR A 36 -1.82 20.89 9.12
C THR A 36 -0.54 20.09 9.33
N THR A 37 -0.10 19.29 8.35
CA THR A 37 1.19 18.59 8.40
C THR A 37 2.35 19.58 8.38
N ASP A 38 2.31 20.55 7.45
CA ASP A 38 3.36 21.57 7.29
C ASP A 38 3.48 22.49 8.53
N ASN A 39 2.40 22.62 9.33
CA ASN A 39 2.39 23.37 10.59
C ASN A 39 2.51 22.47 11.85
N HIS A 40 2.86 21.19 11.70
CA HIS A 40 3.03 20.24 12.82
C HIS A 40 1.79 20.05 13.72
N LEU A 41 0.59 20.22 13.15
CA LEU A 41 -0.69 20.05 13.85
C LEU A 41 -1.18 18.59 13.75
N GLY A 42 -0.41 17.66 14.33
CA GLY A 42 -0.60 16.20 14.22
C GLY A 42 -2.03 15.73 14.50
N ASP A 43 -2.66 16.19 15.57
CA ASP A 43 -4.03 15.78 15.94
C ASP A 43 -5.08 16.16 14.89
N ILE A 44 -4.88 17.29 14.21
CA ILE A 44 -5.80 17.76 13.15
C ILE A 44 -5.53 16.99 11.87
N ALA A 45 -4.25 16.79 11.52
CA ALA A 45 -3.86 15.98 10.37
C ALA A 45 -4.36 14.52 10.51
N ALA A 46 -4.30 13.93 11.70
CA ALA A 46 -4.82 12.61 11.99
C ALA A 46 -6.35 12.54 11.76
N GLN A 47 -7.10 13.53 12.26
CA GLN A 47 -8.55 13.60 12.01
C GLN A 47 -8.87 13.68 10.51
N ILE A 48 -8.11 14.48 9.75
CA ILE A 48 -8.29 14.59 8.29
C ILE A 48 -8.03 13.24 7.60
N VAL A 49 -6.97 12.55 8.01
CA VAL A 49 -6.64 11.20 7.52
C VAL A 49 -7.80 10.22 7.77
N PHE A 50 -8.41 10.22 8.96
CA PHE A 50 -9.59 9.38 9.22
C PHE A 50 -10.80 9.75 8.35
N ILE A 51 -11.07 11.04 8.15
CA ILE A 51 -12.19 11.50 7.30
C ILE A 51 -11.97 11.07 5.84
N LEU A 52 -10.76 11.20 5.32
CA LEU A 52 -10.40 10.71 3.98
C LEU A 52 -10.57 9.20 3.87
N GLY A 53 -10.23 8.46 4.93
CA GLY A 53 -10.47 7.02 5.03
C GLY A 53 -11.93 6.65 4.88
N ASP A 54 -12.81 7.29 5.65
CA ASP A 54 -14.26 7.05 5.61
C ASP A 54 -14.85 7.36 4.22
N ILE A 55 -14.45 8.49 3.61
CA ILE A 55 -14.90 8.87 2.26
C ILE A 55 -14.40 7.86 1.23
N GLY A 56 -13.12 7.48 1.30
CA GLY A 56 -12.51 6.52 0.38
C GLY A 56 -13.13 5.13 0.47
N GLU A 57 -13.37 4.63 1.70
CA GLU A 57 -14.05 3.36 1.95
C GLU A 57 -15.45 3.35 1.35
N ARG A 58 -16.23 4.40 1.64
CA ARG A 58 -17.60 4.51 1.15
C ARG A 58 -17.64 4.60 -0.37
N ALA A 59 -16.75 5.39 -0.97
CA ALA A 59 -16.60 5.50 -2.42
C ALA A 59 -16.27 4.15 -3.04
N ALA A 60 -15.35 3.38 -2.43
CA ALA A 60 -14.98 2.07 -2.92
C ALA A 60 -16.16 1.08 -2.89
N ARG A 61 -16.91 1.05 -1.77
CA ARG A 61 -18.13 0.22 -1.64
C ARG A 61 -19.24 0.61 -2.62
N MET A 62 -19.30 1.89 -3.00
CA MET A 62 -20.25 2.39 -3.99
C MET A 62 -19.70 2.33 -5.42
N LYS A 63 -18.54 1.70 -5.62
CA LYS A 63 -17.86 1.53 -6.91
C LYS A 63 -17.56 2.85 -7.62
N MET A 64 -17.31 3.91 -6.85
CA MET A 64 -16.94 5.23 -7.33
C MET A 64 -15.42 5.37 -7.41
N GLU A 65 -14.82 4.68 -8.39
CA GLU A 65 -13.36 4.52 -8.51
C GLU A 65 -12.61 5.85 -8.46
N ALA A 66 -13.07 6.87 -9.20
CA ALA A 66 -12.42 8.18 -9.21
C ALA A 66 -12.34 8.85 -7.83
N ILE A 67 -13.37 8.70 -6.99
CA ILE A 67 -13.41 9.31 -5.65
C ILE A 67 -12.55 8.49 -4.69
N ALA A 68 -12.63 7.16 -4.74
CA ALA A 68 -11.81 6.27 -3.91
C ALA A 68 -10.31 6.48 -4.21
N THR A 69 -9.95 6.51 -5.49
CA THR A 69 -8.61 6.83 -5.98
C THR A 69 -8.15 8.20 -5.52
N LYS A 70 -8.99 9.24 -5.65
CA LYS A 70 -8.62 10.60 -5.23
C LYS A 70 -8.37 10.67 -3.71
N ALA A 71 -9.22 10.03 -2.91
CA ALA A 71 -9.04 9.95 -1.46
C ALA A 71 -7.74 9.25 -1.07
N ALA A 72 -7.44 8.09 -1.71
CA ALA A 72 -6.18 7.38 -1.52
C ALA A 72 -4.96 8.23 -1.91
N GLY A 73 -5.01 8.94 -3.03
CA GLY A 73 -3.94 9.84 -3.45
C GLY A 73 -3.67 10.97 -2.46
N ILE A 74 -4.73 11.56 -1.89
CA ILE A 74 -4.59 12.60 -0.85
C ILE A 74 -3.98 12.02 0.43
N LEU A 75 -4.44 10.83 0.86
CA LEU A 75 -3.89 10.13 2.02
C LEU A 75 -2.40 9.83 1.84
N GLY A 76 -2.00 9.33 0.68
CA GLY A 76 -0.60 9.10 0.34
C GLY A 76 0.24 10.37 0.42
N SER A 77 -0.29 11.49 -0.09
CA SER A 77 0.40 12.77 -0.03
C SER A 77 0.59 13.29 1.40
N ILE A 78 -0.46 13.20 2.24
CA ILE A 78 -0.38 13.61 3.65
C ILE A 78 0.57 12.68 4.41
N GLY A 79 0.41 11.37 4.25
CA GLY A 79 1.22 10.37 4.92
C GLY A 79 2.70 10.50 4.58
N ASN A 80 3.05 10.73 3.32
CA ASN A 80 4.43 10.95 2.88
C ASN A 80 5.02 12.23 3.50
N ARG A 81 4.30 13.36 3.48
CA ARG A 81 4.76 14.60 4.13
C ARG A 81 5.01 14.42 5.62
N SER A 82 4.19 13.60 6.28
CA SER A 82 4.27 13.37 7.71
C SER A 82 5.46 12.51 8.14
N ILE A 83 6.14 11.81 7.22
CA ILE A 83 7.35 10.99 7.51
C ILE A 83 8.45 11.80 8.18
N LYS A 84 8.64 13.04 7.73
CA LYS A 84 9.75 13.92 8.18
C LYS A 84 9.40 14.74 9.42
N GLY A 85 8.23 14.48 10.00
CA GLY A 85 7.70 15.23 11.12
C GLY A 85 8.18 14.73 12.49
N ASN A 86 7.64 15.37 13.53
CA ASN A 86 7.75 14.90 14.90
C ASN A 86 6.92 13.62 15.11
N ASP A 87 6.97 13.04 16.31
CA ASP A 87 6.32 11.76 16.58
C ASP A 87 4.80 11.78 16.35
N SER A 88 4.12 12.91 16.61
CA SER A 88 2.70 13.03 16.31
C SER A 88 2.40 12.99 14.81
N LEU A 89 3.30 13.48 13.95
CA LEU A 89 3.19 13.33 12.50
C LEU A 89 3.59 11.92 12.03
N LYS A 90 4.56 11.26 12.66
CA LYS A 90 4.85 9.84 12.33
C LYS A 90 3.61 8.96 12.57
N GLU A 91 2.85 9.21 13.63
CA GLU A 91 1.56 8.55 13.85
C GLU A 91 0.53 8.85 12.75
N VAL A 92 0.53 10.06 12.19
CA VAL A 92 -0.30 10.40 11.00
C VAL A 92 0.14 9.57 9.80
N ALA A 93 1.44 9.42 9.56
CA ALA A 93 1.97 8.60 8.47
C ALA A 93 1.60 7.12 8.64
N ASN A 94 1.71 6.59 9.86
CA ASN A 94 1.33 5.21 10.21
C ASN A 94 -0.18 4.99 10.01
N SER A 95 -1.01 5.94 10.45
CA SER A 95 -2.46 5.91 10.26
C SER A 95 -2.84 5.95 8.78
N ALA A 96 -2.18 6.78 7.98
CA ALA A 96 -2.41 6.86 6.54
C ALA A 96 -2.07 5.52 5.86
N ALA A 97 -0.96 4.87 6.20
CA ALA A 97 -0.59 3.56 5.69
C ALA A 97 -1.65 2.48 6.01
N ASN A 98 -2.11 2.43 7.26
CA ASN A 98 -3.13 1.48 7.69
C ASN A 98 -4.46 1.72 6.96
N ILE A 99 -4.92 2.96 6.85
CA ILE A 99 -6.17 3.29 6.15
C ILE A 99 -6.07 2.97 4.64
N LEU A 100 -4.92 3.26 4.02
CA LEU A 100 -4.69 2.92 2.62
C LEU A 100 -4.79 1.42 2.37
N GLY A 101 -4.11 0.59 3.16
CA GLY A 101 -4.12 -0.87 2.98
C GLY A 101 -5.42 -1.53 3.46
N ASP A 102 -5.76 -1.30 4.72
CA ASP A 102 -6.77 -2.09 5.43
C ASP A 102 -8.19 -1.61 5.20
N VAL A 103 -8.39 -0.31 4.90
CA VAL A 103 -9.71 0.29 4.78
C VAL A 103 -10.07 0.49 3.31
N ILE A 104 -9.36 1.39 2.63
CA ILE A 104 -9.66 1.73 1.22
C ILE A 104 -9.21 0.59 0.32
N GLY A 105 -7.98 0.10 0.50
CA GLY A 105 -7.39 -0.95 -0.30
C GLY A 105 -8.21 -2.23 -0.28
N ARG A 106 -8.54 -2.72 0.91
CA ARG A 106 -9.47 -3.85 1.10
C ARG A 106 -10.80 -3.61 0.39
N SER A 107 -11.46 -2.47 0.65
CA SER A 107 -12.75 -2.16 0.03
C SER A 107 -12.66 -2.09 -1.50
N ALA A 108 -11.57 -1.54 -2.05
CA ALA A 108 -11.32 -1.49 -3.48
C ALA A 108 -11.17 -2.91 -4.07
N THR A 109 -10.39 -3.78 -3.43
CA THR A 109 -10.22 -5.17 -3.86
C THR A 109 -11.53 -5.97 -3.79
N GLU A 110 -12.28 -5.84 -2.69
CA GLU A 110 -13.57 -6.53 -2.51
C GLU A 110 -14.63 -6.08 -3.53
N ASN A 111 -14.53 -4.84 -4.01
CA ASN A 111 -15.50 -4.27 -4.96
C ASN A 111 -15.02 -4.26 -6.42
N GLY A 112 -13.84 -4.84 -6.70
CA GLY A 112 -13.29 -4.97 -8.06
C GLY A 112 -12.76 -3.66 -8.66
N LEU A 113 -12.33 -2.71 -7.83
CA LEU A 113 -11.75 -1.43 -8.25
C LEU A 113 -10.23 -1.57 -8.45
N HIS A 114 -9.86 -2.17 -9.58
CA HIS A 114 -8.48 -2.57 -9.86
C HIS A 114 -7.53 -1.38 -9.96
N ASP A 115 -7.93 -0.28 -10.58
CA ASP A 115 -7.05 0.88 -10.76
C ASP A 115 -6.80 1.56 -9.41
N THR A 116 -7.84 1.67 -8.57
CA THR A 116 -7.70 2.15 -7.19
C THR A 116 -6.75 1.25 -6.39
N ALA A 117 -6.90 -0.07 -6.46
CA ALA A 117 -6.04 -1.00 -5.73
C ALA A 117 -4.57 -0.91 -6.19
N LEU A 118 -4.32 -0.85 -7.49
CA LEU A 118 -2.97 -0.66 -8.05
C LEU A 118 -2.34 0.66 -7.60
N GLN A 119 -3.12 1.74 -7.62
CA GLN A 119 -2.62 3.03 -7.20
C GLN A 119 -2.30 3.08 -5.70
N ILE A 120 -3.12 2.42 -4.87
CA ILE A 120 -2.83 2.26 -3.44
C ILE A 120 -1.54 1.45 -3.25
N ALA A 121 -1.34 0.38 -4.01
CA ALA A 121 -0.11 -0.42 -3.93
C ALA A 121 1.14 0.42 -4.26
N ASP A 122 1.07 1.23 -5.33
CA ASP A 122 2.15 2.12 -5.73
C ASP A 122 2.42 3.19 -4.65
N ILE A 123 1.39 3.83 -4.12
CA ILE A 123 1.52 4.81 -3.02
C ILE A 123 2.19 4.17 -1.81
N LEU A 124 1.74 2.99 -1.39
CA LEU A 124 2.29 2.30 -0.22
C LEU A 124 3.75 1.92 -0.43
N GLY A 125 4.10 1.41 -1.62
CA GLY A 125 5.47 1.07 -1.98
C GLY A 125 6.39 2.29 -2.01
N GLN A 126 6.02 3.34 -2.75
CA GLN A 126 6.82 4.56 -2.86
C GLN A 126 7.02 5.24 -1.50
N THR A 127 5.98 5.26 -0.67
CA THR A 127 6.05 5.90 0.64
C THR A 127 6.84 5.08 1.65
N SER A 128 6.83 3.74 1.55
CA SER A 128 7.75 2.88 2.30
C SER A 128 9.22 3.21 2.00
N VAL A 129 9.56 3.35 0.71
CA VAL A 129 10.91 3.71 0.27
C VAL A 129 11.32 5.09 0.77
N GLU A 130 10.42 6.06 0.71
CA GLU A 130 10.67 7.38 1.29
C GLU A 130 10.88 7.28 2.80
N ALA A 131 10.10 6.49 3.53
CA ALA A 131 10.27 6.31 4.96
C ALA A 131 11.64 5.71 5.32
N ILE A 132 12.09 4.69 4.59
CA ILE A 132 13.44 4.12 4.72
C ILE A 132 14.51 5.19 4.47
N GLY A 133 14.39 5.94 3.37
CA GLY A 133 15.32 7.01 3.00
C GLY A 133 15.37 8.18 4.00
N ASN A 134 14.41 8.29 4.92
CA ASN A 134 14.41 9.29 6.00
C ASN A 134 14.68 8.67 7.39
N GLY A 135 15.06 7.39 7.47
CA GLY A 135 15.30 6.68 8.74
C GLY A 135 14.04 6.40 9.57
N ALA A 136 12.85 6.56 8.99
CA ALA A 136 11.57 6.30 9.64
C ALA A 136 11.18 4.82 9.52
N ASN A 137 12.01 3.92 10.07
CA ASN A 137 11.90 2.47 9.89
C ASN A 137 10.56 1.90 10.37
N GLU A 138 10.00 2.43 11.47
CA GLU A 138 8.67 2.03 11.95
C GLU A 138 7.57 2.40 10.94
N THR A 139 7.60 3.62 10.42
CA THR A 139 6.67 4.07 9.38
C THR A 139 6.81 3.23 8.10
N ALA A 140 8.02 2.90 7.69
CA ALA A 140 8.25 1.99 6.56
C ALA A 140 7.60 0.61 6.77
N ARG A 141 7.66 0.07 8.01
CA ARG A 141 6.96 -1.18 8.36
C ARG A 141 5.45 -1.06 8.22
N HIS A 142 4.85 0.07 8.63
CA HIS A 142 3.40 0.29 8.46
C HIS A 142 2.99 0.34 6.98
N TYR A 143 3.74 1.03 6.14
CA TYR A 143 3.48 1.05 4.69
C TYR A 143 3.63 -0.33 4.06
N SER A 144 4.65 -1.09 4.48
CA SER A 144 4.87 -2.46 4.00
C SER A 144 3.77 -3.41 4.48
N TYR A 145 3.28 -3.23 5.70
CA TYR A 145 2.15 -3.98 6.25
C TYR A 145 0.86 -3.70 5.47
N GLY A 146 0.52 -2.42 5.25
CA GLY A 146 -0.67 -2.05 4.46
C GLY A 146 -0.62 -2.65 3.04
N LEU A 147 0.57 -2.69 2.44
CA LEU A 147 0.78 -3.27 1.11
C LEU A 147 0.57 -4.79 1.13
N ARG A 148 1.11 -5.47 2.14
CA ARG A 148 0.87 -6.90 2.35
C ARG A 148 -0.61 -7.21 2.55
N THR A 149 -1.33 -6.41 3.34
CA THR A 149 -2.78 -6.61 3.54
C THR A 149 -3.53 -6.47 2.22
N LEU A 150 -3.24 -5.43 1.45
CA LEU A 150 -3.84 -5.21 0.14
C LEU A 150 -3.64 -6.41 -0.80
N LEU A 151 -2.41 -6.92 -0.90
CA LEU A 151 -2.08 -8.07 -1.75
C LEU A 151 -2.78 -9.35 -1.29
N SER A 152 -2.86 -9.56 0.03
CA SER A 152 -3.55 -10.72 0.61
C SER A 152 -5.05 -10.69 0.28
N ASN A 153 -5.67 -9.50 0.33
CA ASN A 153 -7.08 -9.32 -0.02
C ASN A 153 -7.32 -9.49 -1.53
N ALA A 154 -6.41 -9.01 -2.38
CA ALA A 154 -6.50 -9.20 -3.83
C ALA A 154 -6.43 -10.69 -4.21
N GLY A 155 -5.52 -11.46 -3.60
CA GLY A 155 -5.41 -12.91 -3.84
C GLY A 155 -6.63 -13.69 -3.33
N GLY A 156 -7.22 -13.28 -2.20
CA GLY A 156 -8.47 -13.85 -1.70
C GLY A 156 -9.67 -13.54 -2.60
N ALA A 157 -9.77 -12.32 -3.12
CA ALA A 157 -10.80 -11.91 -4.06
C ALA A 157 -10.71 -12.68 -5.39
N GLU A 158 -9.48 -12.92 -5.89
CA GLU A 158 -9.24 -13.74 -7.08
C GLU A 158 -9.68 -15.20 -6.86
N ALA A 159 -9.36 -15.78 -5.69
CA ALA A 159 -9.78 -17.13 -5.33
C ALA A 159 -11.32 -17.25 -5.22
N ALA A 160 -11.99 -16.26 -4.64
CA ALA A 160 -13.44 -16.20 -4.53
C ALA A 160 -14.11 -16.02 -5.91
N ALA A 161 -13.58 -15.16 -6.77
CA ALA A 161 -14.09 -14.92 -8.12
C ALA A 161 -13.94 -16.13 -9.05
N ARG A 162 -12.98 -17.03 -8.79
CA ARG A 162 -12.78 -18.28 -9.53
C ARG A 162 -13.75 -19.42 -9.11
N GLY A 163 -14.61 -19.22 -8.13
CA GLY A 163 -15.67 -20.19 -7.80
C GLY A 163 -15.17 -21.50 -7.20
N ILE A 164 -14.08 -21.49 -6.43
CA ILE A 164 -13.66 -22.64 -5.61
C ILE A 164 -14.10 -22.40 -4.16
N MET A 165 -15.41 -22.45 -3.95
CA MET A 165 -15.98 -22.85 -2.67
C MET A 165 -17.21 -23.70 -2.98
N ASP A 166 -16.95 -24.97 -3.30
CA ASP A 166 -17.94 -26.03 -3.11
C ASP A 166 -18.06 -26.26 -1.59
N PRO A 167 -19.19 -25.93 -0.94
CA PRO A 167 -19.34 -26.10 0.50
C PRO A 167 -19.43 -27.56 0.95
N GLY A 168 -19.39 -28.53 0.01
CA GLY A 168 -19.58 -29.96 0.28
C GLY A 168 -18.30 -30.81 0.41
N ALA A 169 -17.11 -30.29 0.13
CA ALA A 169 -15.88 -31.10 0.11
C ALA A 169 -15.19 -31.19 1.47
N THR A 170 -15.85 -31.78 2.47
CA THR A 170 -15.16 -32.38 3.63
C THR A 170 -14.71 -33.78 3.25
N GLY A 171 -13.49 -33.91 2.73
CA GLY A 171 -12.89 -35.21 2.44
C GLY A 171 -11.62 -35.08 1.61
N ASP A 172 -10.51 -35.52 2.18
CA ASP A 172 -9.18 -35.78 1.60
C ASP A 172 -8.92 -35.24 0.19
N PHE A 173 -8.01 -34.26 0.14
CA PHE A 173 -7.46 -33.65 -1.07
C PHE A 173 -7.18 -34.65 -2.22
N PRO A 174 -7.80 -34.46 -3.39
CA PRO A 174 -7.17 -34.81 -4.65
C PRO A 174 -6.60 -33.54 -5.30
N ILE A 175 -5.33 -33.65 -5.69
CA ILE A 175 -4.68 -32.76 -6.65
C ILE A 175 -5.46 -32.89 -7.97
N ILE A 176 -6.09 -31.81 -8.43
CA ILE A 176 -6.66 -31.75 -9.78
C ILE A 176 -5.71 -30.90 -10.65
N GLU A 177 -4.91 -31.61 -11.45
CA GLU A 177 -4.32 -31.09 -12.68
C GLU A 177 -5.44 -30.79 -13.70
N GLY A 178 -5.39 -29.61 -14.30
CA GLY A 178 -5.94 -29.36 -15.63
C GLY A 178 -7.35 -28.77 -15.70
N VAL A 179 -7.45 -27.45 -15.63
CA VAL A 179 -8.33 -26.65 -16.52
C VAL A 179 -7.66 -25.28 -16.73
N ILE A 180 -6.86 -25.15 -17.79
CA ILE A 180 -6.41 -23.84 -18.30
C ILE A 180 -7.42 -23.40 -19.37
N GLY A 181 -8.16 -22.34 -19.07
CA GLY A 181 -8.91 -21.55 -20.05
C GLY A 181 -8.61 -20.07 -19.83
N PRO A 182 -8.31 -19.28 -20.87
CA PRO A 182 -7.89 -17.89 -20.70
C PRO A 182 -9.11 -17.01 -20.48
N ARG A 183 -9.17 -16.29 -19.35
CA ARG A 183 -9.98 -15.08 -19.21
C ARG A 183 -9.11 -13.95 -18.67
N ALA A 184 -8.74 -13.08 -19.61
CA ALA A 184 -8.08 -11.81 -19.37
C ALA A 184 -8.95 -10.93 -18.46
N GLY A 185 -8.39 -10.44 -17.36
CA GLY A 185 -9.06 -9.48 -16.49
C GLY A 185 -8.35 -9.28 -15.16
N MET A 186 -7.98 -10.37 -14.47
CA MET A 186 -7.42 -10.28 -13.10
C MET A 186 -5.92 -10.62 -13.00
N ASP A 187 -5.34 -11.26 -14.01
CA ASP A 187 -3.91 -11.61 -14.03
C ASP A 187 -2.98 -10.39 -14.10
N GLY A 188 -3.48 -9.26 -14.64
CA GLY A 188 -2.72 -8.03 -14.77
C GLY A 188 -2.39 -7.40 -13.42
N VAL A 189 -3.33 -7.42 -12.47
CA VAL A 189 -3.16 -6.71 -11.19
C VAL A 189 -2.08 -7.37 -10.33
N ALA A 190 -2.05 -8.69 -10.25
CA ALA A 190 -1.00 -9.39 -9.49
C ALA A 190 0.38 -9.21 -10.14
N ILE A 191 0.45 -9.25 -11.47
CA ILE A 191 1.71 -9.07 -12.22
C ILE A 191 2.18 -7.61 -12.13
N GLU A 192 1.30 -6.63 -12.34
CA GLU A 192 1.61 -5.20 -12.22
C GLU A 192 1.92 -4.80 -10.78
N ALA A 193 1.26 -5.39 -9.78
CA ALA A 193 1.63 -5.22 -8.39
C ALA A 193 3.03 -5.79 -8.13
N VAL A 194 3.37 -6.99 -8.64
CA VAL A 194 4.73 -7.54 -8.56
C VAL A 194 5.75 -6.64 -9.25
N TYR A 195 5.45 -6.08 -10.43
CA TYR A 195 6.34 -5.13 -11.11
C TYR A 195 6.48 -3.80 -10.37
N ALA A 196 5.38 -3.26 -9.83
CA ALA A 196 5.40 -2.05 -9.00
C ALA A 196 6.27 -2.29 -7.77
N LEU A 197 6.10 -3.42 -7.09
CA LEU A 197 6.91 -3.87 -5.96
C LEU A 197 8.38 -4.05 -6.32
N HIS A 198 8.66 -4.65 -7.47
CA HIS A 198 10.02 -4.82 -7.97
C HIS A 198 10.68 -3.46 -8.25
N SER A 199 9.94 -2.52 -8.87
CA SER A 199 10.41 -1.15 -9.12
C SER A 199 10.65 -0.36 -7.82
N VAL A 200 9.84 -0.64 -6.80
CA VAL A 200 9.95 -0.03 -5.46
C VAL A 200 11.18 -0.58 -4.75
N ALA A 201 11.40 -1.90 -4.79
CA ALA A 201 12.59 -2.54 -4.24
C ALA A 201 13.89 -2.02 -4.90
N TYR A 202 13.91 -1.90 -6.23
CA TYR A 202 15.05 -1.32 -6.96
C TYR A 202 15.31 0.15 -6.58
N ARG A 203 14.26 0.97 -6.47
CA ARG A 203 14.39 2.38 -6.04
C ARG A 203 14.86 2.51 -4.59
N ALA A 204 14.44 1.58 -3.72
CA ALA A 204 14.92 1.50 -2.34
C ALA A 204 16.42 1.21 -2.32
N LEU A 205 16.84 0.18 -3.06
CA LEU A 205 18.25 -0.23 -3.14
C LEU A 205 19.14 0.92 -3.64
N ALA A 206 18.71 1.61 -4.70
CA ALA A 206 19.43 2.75 -5.27
C ALA A 206 19.55 3.93 -4.27
N LYS A 207 18.48 4.27 -3.54
CA LYS A 207 18.54 5.32 -2.52
C LYS A 207 19.43 4.95 -1.33
N CYS A 208 19.45 3.68 -0.95
CA CYS A 208 20.35 3.19 0.11
C CYS A 208 21.82 3.25 -0.32
N GLN A 209 22.13 2.87 -1.56
CA GLN A 209 23.48 2.98 -2.13
C GLN A 209 23.95 4.44 -2.16
N ASP A 210 23.11 5.36 -2.66
CA ASP A 210 23.41 6.80 -2.69
C ASP A 210 23.66 7.36 -1.28
N ARG A 211 22.85 6.96 -0.28
CA ARG A 211 23.09 7.36 1.12
C ARG A 211 24.43 6.81 1.63
N HIS A 212 24.74 5.53 1.40
CA HIS A 212 25.98 4.93 1.86
C HIS A 212 27.21 5.56 1.18
N GLU A 213 27.12 5.92 -0.11
CA GLU A 213 28.19 6.64 -0.82
C GLU A 213 28.40 8.04 -0.23
N ASN A 214 27.32 8.76 0.09
CA ASN A 214 27.39 10.09 0.69
C ASN A 214 27.81 10.07 2.18
N GLU A 215 27.48 9.01 2.94
CA GLU A 215 27.86 8.85 4.36
C GLU A 215 29.28 8.31 4.53
N ALA A 216 29.79 7.50 3.59
CA ALA A 216 31.18 7.04 3.59
C ALA A 216 32.20 8.18 3.37
N GLU A 217 31.78 9.33 2.85
CA GLU A 217 32.60 10.54 2.78
C GLU A 217 32.61 11.35 4.10
N ALA A 218 31.81 10.95 5.09
CA ALA A 218 31.63 11.61 6.38
C ALA A 218 31.95 10.67 7.57
N GLU A 219 33.20 10.21 7.72
CA GLU A 219 33.72 9.67 9.00
C GLU A 219 33.72 10.79 10.08
N GLU A 220 33.43 10.63 11.37
CA GLU A 220 33.57 9.51 12.34
C GLU A 220 32.33 9.47 13.29
N ASP A 221 32.08 8.33 13.95
CA ASP A 221 31.20 8.13 15.15
C ASP A 221 29.71 7.74 15.02
N TYR A 222 29.25 7.09 13.94
CA TYR A 222 27.91 6.44 13.96
C TYR A 222 27.96 4.93 13.71
N GLU A 223 27.97 4.18 14.82
CA GLU A 223 27.80 2.73 14.87
C GLU A 223 26.29 2.38 14.88
N TYR A 224 25.60 2.57 13.75
CA TYR A 224 24.26 2.00 13.53
C TYR A 224 24.34 0.97 12.41
N GLY A 225 24.28 -0.31 12.79
CA GLY A 225 24.79 -1.42 11.99
C GLY A 225 24.01 -1.76 10.72
N ASP A 226 24.77 -2.00 9.65
CA ASP A 226 24.35 -2.58 8.36
C ASP A 226 23.36 -3.75 8.45
N GLU A 227 23.39 -4.51 9.56
CA GLU A 227 22.51 -5.65 9.79
C GLU A 227 21.01 -5.31 9.74
N ASP A 228 20.58 -4.14 10.20
CA ASP A 228 19.15 -3.79 10.22
C ASP A 228 18.63 -3.43 8.82
N LEU A 229 19.49 -2.82 7.99
CA LEU A 229 19.17 -2.47 6.61
C LEU A 229 19.14 -3.72 5.72
N GLU A 230 20.11 -4.61 5.89
CA GLU A 230 20.17 -5.90 5.21
C GLU A 230 18.95 -6.76 5.59
N LYS A 231 18.54 -6.79 6.86
CA LYS A 231 17.32 -7.48 7.30
C LYS A 231 16.04 -6.86 6.73
N ILE A 232 15.97 -5.55 6.50
CA ILE A 232 14.80 -4.89 5.88
C ILE A 232 14.74 -5.19 4.38
N ILE A 233 15.88 -5.11 3.67
CA ILE A 233 15.99 -5.46 2.25
C ILE A 233 15.68 -6.95 2.05
N LEU A 234 16.22 -7.82 2.92
CA LEU A 234 15.97 -9.25 2.90
C LEU A 234 14.52 -9.57 3.27
N ALA A 235 13.92 -8.89 4.26
CA ALA A 235 12.51 -9.07 4.60
C ALA A 235 11.57 -8.59 3.48
N ALA A 236 11.92 -7.50 2.80
CA ALA A 236 11.22 -7.04 1.61
C ALA A 236 11.35 -8.08 0.50
N ALA A 237 12.58 -8.47 0.13
CA ALA A 237 12.88 -9.48 -0.88
C ALA A 237 12.27 -10.87 -0.57
N LEU A 238 12.21 -11.29 0.69
CA LEU A 238 11.59 -12.56 1.12
C LEU A 238 10.06 -12.49 1.13
N SER A 239 9.48 -11.35 1.51
CA SER A 239 8.03 -11.13 1.39
C SER A 239 7.61 -11.13 -0.10
N PHE A 240 8.48 -10.65 -0.99
CA PHE A 240 8.29 -10.67 -2.44
C PHE A 240 8.61 -12.03 -3.06
N GLY A 241 9.60 -12.74 -2.50
CA GLY A 241 9.99 -14.09 -2.90
C GLY A 241 8.91 -15.11 -2.58
N ALA A 242 8.30 -15.09 -1.39
CA ALA A 242 7.24 -16.05 -1.05
C ALA A 242 5.97 -15.86 -1.91
N VAL A 243 5.55 -14.61 -2.14
CA VAL A 243 4.35 -14.31 -2.94
C VAL A 243 4.63 -14.52 -4.44
N GLY A 244 5.80 -14.13 -4.92
CA GLY A 244 6.24 -14.34 -6.31
C GLY A 244 6.53 -15.80 -6.64
N VAL A 245 7.15 -16.56 -5.74
CA VAL A 245 7.45 -18.00 -5.91
C VAL A 245 6.17 -18.82 -5.83
N GLU A 246 5.21 -18.48 -4.96
CA GLU A 246 3.94 -19.21 -4.92
C GLU A 246 3.05 -18.91 -6.13
N ALA A 247 3.04 -17.68 -6.64
CA ALA A 247 2.37 -17.32 -7.89
C ALA A 247 3.06 -17.93 -9.13
N ALA A 248 4.39 -17.98 -9.14
CA ALA A 248 5.19 -18.56 -10.23
C ALA A 248 5.15 -20.10 -10.23
N ASN A 249 5.27 -20.76 -9.07
CA ASN A 249 5.21 -22.22 -8.95
C ASN A 249 3.84 -22.78 -9.37
N ARG A 250 2.75 -22.02 -9.22
CA ARG A 250 1.41 -22.45 -9.67
C ARG A 250 1.17 -22.29 -11.18
N ARG A 251 2.03 -21.56 -11.92
CA ARG A 251 1.86 -21.29 -13.36
C ARG A 251 2.99 -21.79 -14.26
N LEU A 252 4.22 -21.84 -13.77
CA LEU A 252 5.40 -22.23 -14.53
C LEU A 252 6.21 -23.18 -13.65
N GLY A 253 6.29 -24.45 -14.04
CA GLY A 253 7.14 -25.46 -13.40
C GLY A 253 8.66 -25.18 -13.50
N HIS A 254 9.08 -23.92 -13.54
CA HIS A 254 10.45 -23.47 -13.83
C HIS A 254 10.84 -22.17 -13.07
N ALA A 255 10.35 -21.97 -11.83
CA ALA A 255 10.75 -20.81 -11.02
C ALA A 255 12.16 -20.95 -10.36
N THR A 256 12.86 -22.06 -10.54
CA THR A 256 14.22 -22.28 -9.99
C THR A 256 15.28 -21.35 -10.60
N PHE A 257 15.00 -20.70 -11.74
CA PHE A 257 16.01 -19.93 -12.48
C PHE A 257 16.21 -18.50 -11.95
N VAL A 258 15.17 -17.83 -11.46
CA VAL A 258 15.27 -16.42 -11.03
C VAL A 258 15.94 -16.31 -9.66
N MET A 259 15.74 -17.28 -8.77
CA MET A 259 16.40 -17.28 -7.45
C MET A 259 17.88 -17.66 -7.52
N GLN A 260 18.31 -18.50 -8.48
CA GLN A 260 19.71 -18.86 -8.67
C GLN A 260 20.58 -17.75 -9.27
N MET A 261 19.97 -16.75 -9.92
CA MET A 261 20.70 -15.59 -10.45
C MET A 261 21.04 -14.56 -9.35
N PHE A 262 20.35 -14.59 -8.20
CA PHE A 262 20.55 -13.64 -7.09
C PHE A 262 21.40 -14.19 -5.93
N LEU A 263 21.71 -15.49 -5.90
CA LEU A 263 22.54 -16.12 -4.85
C LEU A 263 23.95 -16.48 -5.34
N ARG A 264 24.38 -15.94 -6.50
CA ARG A 264 25.64 -16.33 -7.14
C ARG A 264 26.68 -15.20 -7.28
N ASP A 265 26.36 -14.02 -6.81
CA ASP A 265 27.29 -12.92 -6.54
C ASP A 265 27.16 -12.54 -5.06
#